data_AF-A0A1M6DQP9-F1
#
_entry.id   AF-A0A1M6DQP9-F1
#
_cell.length_a   1.000
_cell.length_b   1.000
_cell.length_c   1.000
_cell.angle_alpha   90.00
_cell.angle_beta   90.00
_cell.angle_gamma   90.00
#
_symmetry.space_group_name_H-M   'P 1'
#
loop_
_entity.id
_entity.type
_entity.pdbx_description
1 polymer ?
#
loop_
_entity_poly.entity_id
_entity_poly.type
_entity_poly.pdbx_seq_one_letter_code
_entity_poly.pdbx_strand_id
1 'polypeptide(L)'
;MRRSFATGAVLAVALTLSAPLSADPSPQLARSVADRLSRYGIDVAPGALTTAQAAALHILMVDGTPYLQVRRKARTILTSPEFRD
;
A
#
# COMPACT_ATOMS: atom_id res chain seq x y z
N MET A 1 56.79 -0.43 8.65
CA MET A 1 55.93 -1.02 9.71
C MET A 1 55.24 0.12 10.48
N ARG A 2 53.98 -0.11 10.90
CA ARG A 2 53.07 0.76 11.70
C ARG A 2 52.23 1.75 10.87
N ARG A 3 51.10 1.30 10.30
CA ARG A 3 49.74 1.15 10.87
C ARG A 3 48.98 2.49 10.93
N SER A 4 48.33 2.84 9.83
CA SER A 4 47.22 3.81 9.80
C SER A 4 45.91 3.02 9.83
N PHE A 5 45.34 2.84 11.02
CA PHE A 5 44.00 2.30 11.23
C PHE A 5 43.12 3.40 11.81
N ALA A 6 42.48 4.21 10.97
CA ALA A 6 41.50 5.19 11.45
C ALA A 6 40.58 5.69 10.33
N THR A 7 40.01 4.81 9.52
CA THR A 7 39.01 5.19 8.51
C THR A 7 38.06 4.02 8.26
N GLY A 8 37.30 3.62 9.28
CA GLY A 8 36.41 2.47 9.15
C GLY A 8 35.15 2.47 10.00
N ALA A 9 34.81 3.55 10.70
CA ALA A 9 33.85 3.47 11.82
C ALA A 9 32.68 4.46 11.81
N VAL A 10 32.24 5.01 10.66
CA VAL A 10 31.08 5.94 10.65
C VAL A 10 29.96 5.52 9.70
N LEU A 11 30.09 4.44 8.93
CA LEU A 11 29.10 4.04 7.91
C LEU A 11 28.11 2.95 8.37
N ALA A 12 27.74 2.89 9.65
CA ALA A 12 26.93 1.79 10.20
C ALA A 12 25.63 2.21 10.91
N VAL A 13 25.28 3.50 10.96
CA VAL A 13 24.08 3.97 11.71
C VAL A 13 22.87 4.28 10.81
N ALA A 14 23.02 4.29 9.48
CA ALA A 14 21.94 4.69 8.58
C ALA A 14 20.96 3.56 8.17
N LEU A 15 21.18 2.30 8.59
CA LEU A 15 20.38 1.15 8.11
C LEU A 15 19.30 0.63 9.08
N THR A 16 19.08 1.25 10.23
CA THR A 16 18.11 0.72 11.21
C THR A 16 16.70 1.32 11.13
N LEU A 17 16.41 2.19 10.16
CA LEU A 17 15.08 2.80 9.98
C LEU A 17 14.24 2.20 8.84
N SER A 18 14.48 0.95 8.45
CA SER A 18 13.55 0.17 7.63
C SER A 18 12.41 -0.41 8.48
N ALA A 19 11.81 0.40 9.36
CA ALA A 19 10.53 0.04 9.95
C ALA A 19 9.50 0.09 8.80
N PRO A 20 8.69 -0.96 8.58
CA PRO A 20 7.55 -0.84 7.69
C PRO A 20 6.68 0.27 8.29
N LEU A 21 6.61 1.40 7.61
CA LEU A 21 5.64 2.44 7.91
C LEU A 21 4.28 1.81 7.58
N SER A 22 3.70 1.09 8.55
CA SER A 22 2.28 0.74 8.55
C SER A 22 1.53 2.05 8.78
N ALA A 23 1.53 2.87 7.73
CA ALA A 23 0.79 4.10 7.66
C ALA A 23 -0.57 3.70 7.13
N ASP A 24 -1.63 3.90 7.91
CA ASP A 24 -2.99 3.76 7.44
C ASP A 24 -3.21 4.63 6.19
N PRO A 25 -4.11 4.24 5.26
CA PRO A 25 -4.36 5.04 4.07
C PRO A 25 -4.89 6.40 4.49
N SER A 26 -4.61 7.43 3.69
CA SER A 26 -5.19 8.74 3.97
C SER A 26 -6.72 8.61 4.04
N PRO A 27 -7.40 9.18 5.06
CA PRO A 27 -8.84 8.98 5.24
C PRO A 27 -9.67 9.39 4.02
N GLN A 28 -9.17 10.37 3.27
CA GLN A 28 -9.78 10.84 2.02
C GLN A 28 -9.68 9.79 0.91
N LEU A 29 -8.51 9.15 0.75
CA LEU A 29 -8.32 8.09 -0.24
C LEU A 29 -9.17 6.87 0.09
N ALA A 30 -9.13 6.40 1.34
CA ALA A 30 -9.90 5.25 1.78
C ALA A 30 -11.42 5.43 1.56
N ARG A 31 -11.95 6.62 1.90
CA ARG A 31 -13.37 6.96 1.63
C ARG A 31 -13.67 6.99 0.15
N SER A 32 -12.84 7.67 -0.65
CA SER A 32 -13.00 7.76 -2.10
C SER A 32 -13.01 6.37 -2.76
N VAL A 33 -12.12 5.47 -2.32
CA VAL A 33 -12.06 4.09 -2.82
C VAL A 33 -13.29 3.29 -2.40
N ALA A 34 -13.71 3.35 -1.13
CA ALA A 34 -14.92 2.68 -0.65
C ALA A 34 -16.17 3.15 -1.40
N ASP A 35 -16.34 4.46 -1.58
CA ASP A 35 -17.47 5.06 -2.31
C ASP A 35 -17.48 4.67 -3.79
N ARG A 36 -16.32 4.42 -4.40
CA ARG A 36 -16.24 3.93 -5.77
C ARG A 36 -16.53 2.42 -5.83
N LEU A 37 -16.04 1.64 -4.87
CA LEU A 37 -16.28 0.19 -4.78
C LEU A 37 -17.77 -0.15 -4.68
N SER A 38 -18.56 0.66 -3.99
CA SER A 38 -20.02 0.46 -3.90
C SER A 38 -20.70 0.48 -5.28
N ARG A 39 -20.20 1.27 -6.23
CA ARG A 39 -20.68 1.29 -7.63
C ARG A 39 -20.44 -0.04 -8.35
N TYR A 40 -19.47 -0.82 -7.89
CA TYR A 40 -19.16 -2.16 -8.37
C TYR A 40 -19.83 -3.28 -7.54
N GLY A 41 -20.73 -2.91 -6.61
CA GLY A 41 -21.43 -3.84 -5.71
C GLY A 41 -20.49 -4.50 -4.71
N ILE A 42 -19.50 -3.75 -4.23
CA ILE A 42 -18.54 -4.18 -3.20
C ILE A 42 -18.60 -3.17 -2.07
N ASP A 43 -19.18 -3.56 -0.94
CA ASP A 43 -19.27 -2.71 0.25
C ASP A 43 -18.11 -3.02 1.19
N VAL A 44 -17.26 -2.01 1.43
CA VAL A 44 -16.12 -2.09 2.34
C VAL A 44 -16.08 -0.82 3.17
N ALA A 45 -15.91 -0.95 4.49
CA ALA A 45 -15.72 0.21 5.35
C ALA A 45 -14.38 0.88 5.02
N PRO A 46 -14.30 2.23 4.93
CA PRO A 46 -13.05 2.92 4.63
C PRO A 46 -11.89 2.52 5.55
N GLY A 47 -12.15 2.36 6.85
CA GLY A 47 -11.14 1.94 7.85
C GLY A 47 -10.77 0.46 7.81
N ALA A 48 -11.40 -0.35 6.95
CA ALA A 48 -11.03 -1.74 6.74
C ALA A 48 -10.03 -1.93 5.60
N LEU A 49 -9.74 -0.85 4.85
CA LEU A 49 -8.74 -0.87 3.79
C LEU A 49 -7.37 -0.59 4.38
N THR A 50 -6.41 -1.43 4.01
CA THR A 50 -4.99 -1.10 4.22
C THR A 50 -4.51 -0.09 3.18
N THR A 51 -3.29 0.43 3.35
CA THR A 51 -2.71 1.38 2.40
C THR A 51 -2.46 0.76 1.05
N ALA A 52 -1.87 -0.44 1.02
CA ALA A 52 -1.61 -1.15 -0.22
C ALA A 52 -2.92 -1.46 -0.97
N GLN A 53 -3.97 -1.87 -0.26
CA GLN A 53 -5.29 -2.10 -0.85
C GLN A 53 -5.87 -0.81 -1.44
N ALA A 54 -5.91 0.28 -0.66
CA ALA A 54 -6.47 1.55 -1.11
C ALA A 54 -5.74 2.10 -2.34
N ALA A 55 -4.41 2.02 -2.37
CA ALA A 55 -3.60 2.46 -3.50
C ALA A 55 -3.84 1.61 -4.76
N ALA A 56 -3.79 0.28 -4.64
CA ALA A 56 -3.99 -0.62 -5.77
C ALA A 56 -5.40 -0.48 -6.37
N LEU A 57 -6.41 -0.37 -5.51
CA LEU A 57 -7.80 -0.16 -5.91
C LEU A 57 -7.99 1.19 -6.61
N HIS A 58 -7.34 2.25 -6.11
CA HIS A 58 -7.39 3.56 -6.74
C HIS A 58 -6.83 3.51 -8.17
N ILE A 59 -5.65 2.92 -8.35
CA ILE A 59 -5.01 2.77 -9.67
C ILE A 59 -5.92 1.99 -10.61
N LEU A 60 -6.44 0.83 -10.15
CA LEU A 60 -7.34 -0.02 -10.93
C LEU A 60 -8.56 0.73 -11.49
N MET A 61 -9.14 1.64 -10.71
CA MET A 61 -10.35 2.38 -11.11
C MET A 61 -10.06 3.59 -12.01
N VAL A 62 -8.86 4.16 -11.94
CA VAL A 62 -8.46 5.30 -12.77
C VAL A 62 -7.97 4.85 -14.14
N ASP A 63 -7.44 3.62 -14.25
CA ASP A 63 -6.86 3.04 -15.47
C ASP A 63 -7.89 2.70 -16.57
N GLY A 64 -9.16 3.10 -16.44
CA GLY A 64 -10.19 2.88 -17.46
C GLY A 64 -10.57 1.40 -17.68
N THR A 65 -10.25 0.52 -16.73
CA THR A 65 -10.56 -0.91 -16.80
C THR A 65 -12.08 -1.13 -16.91
N PRO A 66 -12.57 -2.05 -17.78
CA PRO A 66 -14.00 -2.34 -17.92
C PRO A 66 -14.65 -2.80 -16.61
N TYR A 67 -15.92 -2.46 -16.39
CA TYR A 67 -16.66 -2.67 -15.13
C TYR A 67 -16.51 -4.09 -14.53
N LEU A 68 -16.76 -5.14 -15.33
CA LEU A 68 -16.68 -6.53 -14.84
C LEU A 68 -15.26 -6.93 -14.45
N GLN A 69 -14.26 -6.38 -15.13
CA GLN A 69 -12.85 -6.62 -14.80
C GLN A 69 -12.45 -5.91 -13.52
N VAL A 70 -12.93 -4.67 -13.30
CA VAL A 70 -12.72 -3.95 -12.03
C VAL A 70 -13.28 -4.75 -10.88
N ARG A 71 -14.54 -5.22 -10.98
CA ARG A 71 -15.18 -5.99 -9.90
C ARG A 71 -14.40 -7.26 -9.54
N ARG A 72 -13.92 -8.00 -10.54
CA ARG A 72 -13.14 -9.22 -10.31
C ARG A 72 -11.78 -8.91 -9.67
N LYS A 73 -11.02 -7.97 -10.24
CA LYS A 73 -9.69 -7.58 -9.75
C LYS A 73 -9.76 -6.94 -8.36
N ALA A 74 -10.76 -6.12 -8.08
CA ALA A 74 -10.98 -5.52 -6.77
C ALA A 74 -11.18 -6.58 -5.69
N ARG A 75 -11.99 -7.62 -5.97
CA ARG A 75 -12.15 -8.75 -5.04
C ARG A 75 -10.84 -9.49 -4.80
N THR A 76 -10.05 -9.71 -5.86
CA THR A 76 -8.71 -10.31 -5.72
C THR A 76 -7.85 -9.47 -4.77
N ILE A 77 -7.69 -8.17 -5.03
CA ILE A 77 -6.89 -7.25 -4.20
C ILE A 77 -7.32 -7.29 -2.73
N LEU A 78 -8.62 -7.25 -2.45
CA LEU A 78 -9.15 -7.28 -1.09
C LEU A 78 -8.88 -8.59 -0.33
N THR A 79 -8.72 -9.71 -1.05
CA THR A 79 -8.48 -11.03 -0.44
C THR A 79 -7.01 -11.46 -0.45
N SER A 80 -6.21 -10.89 -1.35
CA SER A 80 -4.82 -11.24 -1.57
C SER A 80 -3.95 -10.94 -0.35
N PRO A 81 -3.04 -11.86 0.04
CA PRO A 81 -2.12 -11.63 1.16
C PRO A 81 -1.07 -10.55 0.88
N GLU A 82 -0.78 -10.28 -0.40
CA GLU A 82 0.22 -9.28 -0.84
C GLU A 82 -0.17 -7.82 -0.51
N PHE A 83 -1.44 -7.57 -0.18
CA PHE A 83 -1.94 -6.26 0.23
C PHE A 83 -2.36 -6.25 1.72
N ARG A 84 -1.81 -7.13 2.55
CA ARG A 84 -2.00 -7.13 4.00
C ARG A 84 -0.78 -6.50 4.67
N ASP A 85 -0.59 -5.21 4.42
CA ASP A 85 0.42 -4.33 5.02
C ASP A 85 0.03 -3.82 6.41
#